data_AF-A0ABC9SRF6-F1
#
_entry.id   AF-A0ABC9SRF6-F1
#
_cell.length_a   1.000
_cell.length_b   1.000
_cell.length_c   1.000
_cell.angle_alpha   90.00
_cell.angle_beta   90.00
_cell.angle_gamma   90.00
#
_symmetry.space_group_name_H-M   'P 1'
#
loop_
_entity.id
_entity.type
_entity.pdbx_description
1 polymer ?
#
loop_
_entity_poly.entity_id
_entity_poly.type
_entity_poly.pdbx_seq_one_letter_code
_entity_poly.pdbx_strand_id
1 'polypeptide(L)' 'MKDIYSFVAKKDNTVVDCDSYLLENQEEAGYMANNILCNYLEVNEEGVNKIEIFKYDNGNFMFMGTIENVTE' A
#
# COMPACT_ATOMS: atom_id res chain seq x y z
N MET A 1 -6.42 19.24 -3.10
CA MET A 1 -5.01 19.28 -3.56
C MET A 1 -4.48 17.91 -3.26
N LYS A 2 -3.96 17.21 -4.27
CA LYS A 2 -3.56 15.82 -4.11
C LYS A 2 -2.29 15.72 -3.28
N ASP A 3 -2.25 14.71 -2.43
CA ASP A 3 -1.06 14.32 -1.67
C ASP A 3 -0.40 13.11 -2.32
N ILE A 4 0.91 12.94 -2.11
CA ILE A 4 1.64 11.76 -2.56
C ILE A 4 1.48 10.67 -1.49
N TYR A 5 0.93 9.53 -1.90
CA TYR A 5 0.87 8.32 -1.10
C TYR A 5 1.76 7.25 -1.72
N SER A 6 2.54 6.58 -0.89
CA SER A 6 3.40 5.47 -1.29
C SER A 6 2.91 4.18 -0.67
N PHE A 7 2.95 3.10 -1.45
CA PHE A 7 2.49 1.78 -1.09
C PHE A 7 3.68 0.84 -1.14
N VAL A 8 3.93 0.14 -0.04
CA VAL A 8 5.02 -0.82 0.05
C VAL A 8 4.41 -2.21 0.15
N ALA A 9 4.56 -2.99 -0.91
CA ALA A 9 4.11 -4.37 -0.96
C ALA A 9 5.08 -5.27 -0.21
N LYS A 10 4.52 -6.12 0.65
CA LYS A 10 5.27 -6.99 1.54
C LYS A 10 4.77 -8.42 1.50
N LYS A 11 5.74 -9.32 1.58
CA LYS A 11 5.56 -10.71 1.99
C LYS A 11 6.09 -10.84 3.41
N ASP A 12 5.16 -10.91 4.36
CA ASP A 12 5.45 -10.82 5.79
C ASP A 12 6.24 -9.55 6.14
N ASN A 13 7.52 -9.70 6.47
CA ASN A 13 8.43 -8.59 6.79
C ASN A 13 9.37 -8.20 5.65
N THR A 14 9.29 -8.89 4.51
CA THR A 14 10.16 -8.65 3.36
C THR A 14 9.48 -7.71 2.39
N VAL A 15 10.15 -6.62 2.03
CA VAL A 15 9.70 -5.70 0.97
C VAL A 15 9.86 -6.41 -0.37
N VAL A 16 8.78 -6.39 -1.15
CA VAL A 16 8.72 -7.02 -2.46
C VAL A 16 8.73 -5.93 -3.54
N ASP A 17 7.87 -4.92 -3.40
CA ASP A 17 7.72 -3.85 -4.37
C ASP A 17 7.28 -2.54 -3.70
N CYS A 18 7.42 -1.41 -4.39
CA CYS A 18 6.95 -0.12 -3.94
C CYS A 18 6.49 0.78 -5.10
N ASP A 19 5.37 1.47 -4.90
CA ASP A 19 4.83 2.41 -5.89
C ASP A 19 4.23 3.65 -5.21
N SER A 20 4.02 4.75 -5.94
CA SER A 20 3.53 6.01 -5.40
C SER A 20 2.52 6.71 -6.32
N TYR A 21 1.47 7.25 -5.72
CA TYR A 21 0.33 7.85 -6.42
C TYR A 21 -0.05 9.21 -5.82
N LEU A 22 -0.55 10.11 -6.68
CA LEU A 22 -1.20 11.35 -6.26
C LEU A 22 -2.69 11.09 -6.01
N LEU A 23 -3.12 11.15 -4.75
CA LEU A 23 -4.49 10.85 -4.32
C LEU A 23 -5.10 12.02 -3.56
N GLU A 24 -6.42 12.14 -3.56
CA GLU A 24 -7.10 13.29 -2.95
C GLU A 24 -7.12 13.21 -1.41
N ASN A 25 -7.13 12.00 -0.85
CA ASN A 25 -7.26 11.79 0.59
C ASN A 25 -6.84 10.37 1.02
N GLN A 26 -6.89 10.13 2.34
CA GLN A 26 -6.55 8.85 2.95
C GLN A 26 -7.54 7.71 2.62
N GLU A 27 -8.81 8.03 2.35
CA GLU A 27 -9.81 7.02 1.97
C GLU A 27 -9.48 6.41 0.61
N GLU A 28 -9.15 7.27 -0.37
CA GLU A 28 -8.65 6.84 -1.69
C GLU A 28 -7.37 6.00 -1.57
N ALA A 29 -6.46 6.40 -0.69
CA ALA A 29 -5.25 5.61 -0.42
C ALA A 29 -5.58 4.22 0.14
N GLY A 30 -6.58 4.12 1.01
CA GLY A 30 -7.09 2.83 1.51
C GLY A 30 -7.63 1.94 0.39
N TYR A 31 -8.49 2.48 -0.49
CA TYR A 31 -9.00 1.73 -1.63
C TYR A 31 -7.89 1.30 -2.59
N MET A 32 -6.91 2.17 -2.84
CA MET A 32 -5.78 1.87 -3.71
C MET A 32 -4.91 0.74 -3.13
N ALA A 33 -4.60 0.79 -1.84
CA ALA A 33 -3.86 -0.27 -1.16
C ALA A 33 -4.59 -1.62 -1.21
N ASN A 34 -5.92 -1.63 -1.06
CA ASN A 34 -6.71 -2.84 -1.20
C ASN A 34 -6.67 -3.38 -2.63
N ASN A 35 -6.81 -2.51 -3.64
CA ASN A 35 -6.72 -2.92 -5.04
C ASN A 35 -5.35 -3.51 -5.38
N ILE A 36 -4.27 -2.89 -4.90
CA ILE A 36 -2.91 -3.41 -5.07
C ILE A 36 -2.80 -4.82 -4.44
N LEU A 37 -3.27 -4.99 -3.20
CA LEU A 37 -3.25 -6.28 -2.52
C LEU A 37 -4.05 -7.34 -3.30
N CYS A 38 -5.28 -7.01 -3.71
CA CYS A 38 -6.13 -7.90 -4.51
C CYS A 38 -5.43 -8.32 -5.81
N ASN A 39 -4.80 -7.38 -6.53
CA ASN A 39 -4.08 -7.69 -7.76
C ASN A 39 -2.98 -8.73 -7.50
N TYR A 40 -2.14 -8.52 -6.48
CA TYR A 40 -1.09 -9.46 -6.09
C TYR A 40 -1.65 -10.85 -5.73
N LEU A 41 -2.78 -10.91 -5.03
CA LEU A 41 -3.45 -12.16 -4.66
C LEU A 41 -4.04 -12.89 -5.89
N GLU A 42 -4.62 -12.16 -6.84
CA GLU A 42 -5.17 -12.72 -8.08
C GLU A 42 -4.09 -13.31 -8.96
N VAL A 43 -2.94 -12.64 -9.09
CA VAL A 43 -1.83 -13.11 -9.94
C VAL A 43 -0.93 -14.15 -9.26
N ASN A 44 -1.01 -14.32 -7.93
CA ASN A 44 -0.16 -15.21 -7.14
C ASN A 44 1.36 -14.99 -7.34
N GLU A 45 1.78 -13.85 -7.90
CA GLU A 45 3.13 -13.71 -8.45
C GLU A 45 4.22 -13.68 -7.37
N GLU A 46 3.93 -13.19 -6.16
CA GLU A 46 5.01 -12.92 -5.19
C GLU A 46 4.67 -13.24 -3.73
N GLY A 47 3.48 -13.78 -3.45
CA GLY A 47 3.03 -14.09 -2.09
C GLY A 47 2.89 -12.86 -1.20
N VAL A 48 2.70 -11.68 -1.80
CA VAL A 48 2.40 -10.44 -1.09
C VAL A 48 1.11 -10.64 -0.30
N ASN A 49 1.20 -10.42 1.00
CA ASN A 49 0.08 -10.57 1.94
C ASN A 49 -0.20 -9.27 2.70
N LYS A 50 0.60 -8.23 2.46
CA LYS A 50 0.52 -6.97 3.20
C LYS A 50 0.92 -5.79 2.32
N ILE A 51 0.17 -4.69 2.40
CA ILE A 51 0.50 -3.38 1.84
C ILE A 51 0.62 -2.37 2.98
N GLU A 52 1.78 -1.73 3.13
CA GLU A 52 1.96 -0.59 4.03
C GLU A 52 1.74 0.72 3.27
N ILE A 53 1.00 1.64 3.87
CA ILE A 53 0.65 2.93 3.28
C ILE A 53 1.47 4.02 3.98
N PHE A 54 2.12 4.86 3.18
CA PHE A 54 2.82 6.04 3.64
C PHE A 54 2.28 7.28 2.93
N LYS A 55 2.23 8.41 3.63
CA LYS A 55 1.94 9.71 3.05
C LYS A 55 3.22 10.54 3.05
N TYR A 56 3.58 11.12 1.91
CA TYR A 56 4.66 12.10 1.87
C TYR A 56 4.12 13.45 2.35
N ASP A 57 4.71 13.98 3.42
CA ASP A 57 4.40 15.30 3.96
C ASP A 57 5.69 15.99 4.42
N ASN A 58 5.87 17.24 4.01
CA ASN A 58 6.99 18.10 4.40
C ASN A 58 8.38 17.43 4.33
N GLY A 59 8.67 16.69 3.25
CA GLY A 59 9.97 16.04 3.06
C GLY A 59 10.11 14.67 3.70
N ASN A 60 9.07 14.15 4.37
CA ASN A 60 9.12 12.90 5.12
C ASN A 60 7.97 11.96 4.70
N PHE A 61 8.22 10.66 4.77
CA PHE A 61 7.18 9.64 4.62
C PHE A 61 6.60 9.27 5.98
N MET A 62 5.34 9.61 6.21
CA MET A 62 4.59 9.27 7.42
C MET A 62 3.86 7.95 7.22
N PHE A 63 4.04 6.99 8.12
CA PHE A 63 3.28 5.74 8.10
C PHE A 63 1.82 6.00 8.45
N MET A 64 0.91 5.55 7.59
CA MET A 64 -0.54 5.78 7.71
C MET A 64 -1.29 4.54 8.16
N GLY A 65 -0.80 3.35 7.82
CA GLY A 65 -1.47 2.10 8.16
C GLY A 65 -1.02 0.92 7.31
N THR A 66 -1.69 -0.20 7.51
CA THR A 66 -1.44 -1.45 6.83
C THR A 66 -2.76 -2.07 6.41
N ILE A 67 -2.79 -2.63 5.20
CA ILE A 67 -3.82 -3.56 4.75
C ILE A 67 -3.16 -4.93 4.60
N GLU A 68 -3.76 -5.96 5.18
CA GLU A 68 -3.24 -7.32 5.14
C GLU A 68 -4.34 -8.32 4.80
N ASN A 69 -3.97 -9.41 4.13
CA ASN A 69 -4.88 -10.49 3.83
C ASN A 69 -5.09 -11.32 5.10
N VAL A 70 -6.17 -11.07 5.82
CA VAL A 70 -6.55 -11.85 7.00
C VAL A 70 -7.33 -13.07 6.52
N THR A 71 -6.66 -14.21 6.41
CA THR A 71 -7.37 -15.49 6.31
C THR A 71 -7.92 -15.84 7.70
N GLU A 72 -9.23 -15.70 7.88
CA GLU A 72 -9.95 -16.24 9.06
C GLU A 72 -9.93 -17.79 9.09
#